data_AF-A0A0D0PN99-F1
#
_entry.id   AF-A0A0D0PN99-F1
#
_cell.length_a   1.000
_cell.length_b   1.000
_cell.length_c   1.000
_cell.angle_alpha   90.00
_cell.angle_beta   90.00
_cell.angle_gamma   90.00
#
_symmetry.space_group_name_H-M   'P 1'
#
loop_
_entity.id
_entity.type
_entity.pdbx_description
1 polymer ?
#
loop_
_entity_poly.entity_id
_entity_poly.type
_entity_poly.pdbx_seq_one_letter_code
_entity_poly.pdbx_strand_id
1 'polypeptide(L)'
;MTHSHATLQELRNTPKLDRPDALEQIVIREFKESLLMSEDEDFPLSESFFDLGLTSLRVTEVKQRLEELLDCSISANVLFNSPTVELMLTYLMTEVLTDLFGEASDARQ
;
A
#
# COMPACT_ATOMS: atom_id res chain seq x y z
N MET A 1 14.58 -13.69 -2.01
CA MET A 1 14.61 -12.28 -2.47
C MET A 1 13.87 -12.19 -3.81
N THR A 2 12.57 -12.49 -3.81
CA THR A 2 11.72 -12.59 -5.03
C THR A 2 10.23 -12.45 -4.73
N HIS A 3 9.83 -11.86 -3.60
CA HIS A 3 8.41 -11.78 -3.20
C HIS A 3 7.65 -10.63 -3.88
N SER A 4 8.37 -9.63 -4.40
CA SER A 4 7.80 -8.46 -5.05
C SER A 4 6.88 -8.78 -6.22
N HIS A 5 7.42 -9.45 -7.24
CA HIS A 5 6.67 -9.73 -8.45
C HIS A 5 5.46 -10.66 -8.21
N ALA A 6 5.53 -11.52 -7.19
CA ALA A 6 4.43 -12.41 -6.83
C ALA A 6 3.21 -11.62 -6.31
N THR A 7 3.45 -10.61 -5.48
CA THR A 7 2.39 -9.80 -4.84
C THR A 7 1.56 -9.03 -5.87
N LEU A 8 2.21 -8.36 -6.83
CA LEU A 8 1.53 -7.70 -7.94
C LEU A 8 0.74 -8.68 -8.82
N GLN A 9 1.31 -9.85 -9.09
CA GLN A 9 0.61 -10.86 -9.89
C GLN A 9 -0.63 -11.39 -9.17
N GLU A 10 -0.59 -11.62 -7.86
CA GLU A 10 -1.76 -12.02 -7.07
C GLU A 10 -2.85 -10.95 -7.11
N LEU A 11 -2.47 -9.67 -6.94
CA LEU A 11 -3.41 -8.56 -7.03
C LEU A 11 -4.06 -8.47 -8.42
N ARG A 12 -3.31 -8.75 -9.49
CA ARG A 12 -3.83 -8.80 -10.88
C ARG A 12 -4.81 -9.95 -11.11
N ASN A 13 -4.53 -11.11 -10.52
CA ASN A 13 -5.38 -12.30 -10.61
C ASN A 13 -6.63 -12.18 -9.71
N THR A 14 -6.62 -11.29 -8.73
CA THR A 14 -7.75 -11.01 -7.84
C THR A 14 -8.86 -10.28 -8.61
N PRO A 15 -10.15 -10.63 -8.38
CA PRO A 15 -11.30 -9.96 -8.99
C PRO A 15 -11.30 -8.46 -8.69
N LYS A 16 -11.70 -7.62 -9.65
CA LYS A 16 -11.74 -6.15 -9.49
C LYS A 16 -12.46 -5.67 -8.22
N LEU A 17 -13.50 -6.39 -7.79
CA LEU A 17 -14.28 -6.08 -6.60
C LEU A 17 -13.45 -6.27 -5.31
N ASP A 18 -12.55 -7.26 -5.28
CA ASP A 18 -11.76 -7.64 -4.10
C ASP A 18 -10.32 -7.09 -4.14
N ARG A 19 -9.91 -6.46 -5.25
CA ARG A 19 -8.59 -5.82 -5.37
C ARG A 19 -8.33 -4.77 -4.29
N PRO A 20 -9.30 -3.90 -3.92
CA PRO A 20 -9.07 -2.91 -2.88
C PRO A 20 -8.72 -3.56 -1.55
N ASP A 21 -9.53 -4.55 -1.14
CA ASP A 21 -9.30 -5.35 0.06
C ASP A 21 -7.96 -6.10 0.01
N ALA A 22 -7.61 -6.71 -1.12
CA ALA A 22 -6.34 -7.41 -1.26
C ALA A 22 -5.13 -6.45 -1.13
N LEU A 23 -5.19 -5.27 -1.76
CA LEU A 23 -4.14 -4.26 -1.61
C LEU A 23 -4.05 -3.76 -0.17
N GLU A 24 -5.20 -3.53 0.46
CA GLU A 24 -5.30 -3.13 1.86
C GLU A 24 -4.61 -4.15 2.77
N GLN A 25 -4.91 -5.45 2.61
CA GLN A 25 -4.29 -6.51 3.40
C GLN A 25 -2.77 -6.55 3.23
N ILE A 26 -2.25 -6.38 2.00
CA ILE A 26 -0.81 -6.32 1.73
C ILE A 26 -0.18 -5.15 2.48
N VAL A 27 -0.77 -3.96 2.38
CA VAL A 27 -0.26 -2.76 3.05
C VAL A 27 -0.31 -2.92 4.57
N ILE A 28 -1.47 -3.29 5.12
CA ILE A 28 -1.64 -3.53 6.56
C ILE A 28 -0.61 -4.52 7.08
N ARG A 29 -0.35 -5.61 6.34
CA ARG A 29 0.64 -6.63 6.73
C ARG A 29 2.04 -6.04 6.88
N GLU A 30 2.49 -5.23 5.92
CA GLU A 30 3.79 -4.56 6.00
C GLU A 30 3.86 -3.59 7.19
N PHE A 31 2.77 -2.84 7.45
CA PHE A 31 2.69 -1.96 8.61
C PHE A 31 2.73 -2.74 9.93
N LYS A 32 1.95 -3.82 10.05
CA LYS A 32 1.94 -4.71 11.22
C LYS A 32 3.30 -5.32 11.49
N GLU A 33 3.98 -5.85 10.47
CA GLU A 33 5.34 -6.38 10.63
C GLU A 33 6.32 -5.29 11.09
N SER A 34 6.19 -4.06 10.59
CA SER A 34 7.03 -2.94 11.03
C SER A 34 6.80 -2.51 12.49
N LEU A 35 5.55 -2.65 12.96
CA LEU A 35 5.10 -2.36 14.33
C LEU A 35 5.25 -3.55 15.28
N LEU A 36 5.67 -4.72 14.77
CA LEU A 36 5.72 -5.98 15.52
C LEU A 36 4.34 -6.40 16.06
N MET A 37 3.28 -6.07 15.33
CA MET A 37 1.90 -6.48 15.63
C MET A 37 1.61 -7.86 15.02
N SER A 38 0.65 -8.56 15.61
CA SER A 38 0.19 -9.85 15.12
C SER A 38 -0.73 -9.68 13.90
N GLU A 39 -0.74 -10.66 12.99
CA GLU A 39 -1.62 -10.63 11.81
C GLU A 39 -3.11 -10.60 12.20
N ASP A 40 -3.47 -11.20 13.33
CA ASP A 40 -4.84 -11.24 13.89
C ASP A 40 -5.28 -9.94 14.60
N GLU A 41 -4.38 -8.97 14.83
CA GLU A 41 -4.75 -7.72 15.51
C GLU A 41 -5.46 -6.74 14.56
N ASP A 42 -6.47 -6.02 15.04
CA ASP A 42 -7.09 -4.95 14.27
C ASP A 42 -6.10 -3.80 14.05
N PHE A 43 -6.03 -3.31 12.81
CA PHE A 43 -5.15 -2.21 12.44
C PHE A 43 -6.00 -1.00 12.00
N PRO A 44 -5.91 0.14 12.70
CA PRO A 44 -6.73 1.31 12.37
C PRO A 44 -6.18 2.06 11.16
N LEU A 45 -6.89 1.96 10.04
CA LEU A 45 -6.53 2.59 8.76
C LEU A 45 -6.60 4.12 8.77
N SER A 46 -7.56 4.63 9.54
CA SER A 46 -7.84 6.06 9.68
C SER A 46 -6.90 6.74 10.69
N GLU A 47 -6.12 5.95 11.43
CA GLU A 47 -5.15 6.46 12.39
C GLU A 47 -3.83 6.79 11.71
N SER A 48 -3.12 7.78 12.27
CA SER A 48 -1.85 8.18 11.69
C SER A 48 -0.76 7.16 12.00
N PHE A 49 0.13 6.88 11.05
CA PHE A 49 1.32 6.08 11.28
C PHE A 49 2.10 6.52 12.51
N PHE A 50 2.19 7.84 12.76
CA PHE A 50 2.90 8.37 13.92
C PHE A 50 2.17 8.12 15.24
N ASP A 51 0.84 8.13 15.21
CA ASP A 51 0.00 7.88 16.39
C ASP A 51 0.03 6.37 16.76
N LEU A 52 0.06 5.53 15.73
CA LEU A 52 0.35 4.09 15.81
C LEU A 52 1.77 3.77 16.33
N GLY A 53 2.64 4.77 16.47
CA GLY A 53 4.01 4.60 16.97
C GLY A 53 5.06 4.31 15.88
N LEU A 54 4.73 4.46 14.59
CA LEU A 54 5.75 4.45 13.55
C LEU A 54 6.64 5.70 13.66
N THR A 55 7.93 5.48 13.46
CA THR A 55 8.91 6.55 13.32
C THR A 55 9.14 6.88 11.85
N SER A 56 9.68 8.06 11.55
CA SER A 56 9.99 8.46 10.16
C SER A 56 10.88 7.44 9.43
N LEU A 57 11.77 6.75 10.17
CA LEU A 57 12.59 5.66 9.63
C LEU A 57 11.71 4.47 9.23
N ARG A 58 10.85 3.99 10.13
CA ARG A 58 9.90 2.89 9.84
C ARG A 58 8.99 3.21 8.67
N VAL A 59 8.43 4.42 8.61
CA VAL A 59 7.60 4.87 7.49
C VAL A 59 8.38 4.80 6.18
N THR A 60 9.66 5.20 6.18
CA THR A 60 10.52 5.13 4.99
C THR A 60 10.89 3.69 4.62
N GLU A 61 11.07 2.81 5.60
CA GLU A 61 11.29 1.37 5.37
C GLU A 61 10.05 0.73 4.72
N VAL A 62 8.86 0.90 5.31
CA VAL A 62 7.59 0.38 4.78
C VAL A 62 7.32 0.93 3.39
N LYS A 63 7.56 2.23 3.18
CA LYS A 63 7.48 2.84 1.85
C LYS A 63 8.36 2.10 0.84
N GLN A 64 9.65 1.94 1.12
CA GLN A 64 10.58 1.27 0.20
C GLN A 64 10.16 -0.18 -0.06
N ARG A 65 9.68 -0.89 0.97
CA ARG A 65 9.14 -2.24 0.80
C ARG A 65 7.95 -2.27 -0.14
N LEU A 66 7.00 -1.37 0.04
CA LEU A 66 5.84 -1.28 -0.84
C LEU A 66 6.22 -0.87 -2.26
N GLU A 67 7.18 0.04 -2.44
CA GLU A 67 7.74 0.39 -3.75
C GLU A 67 8.37 -0.82 -4.43
N GLU A 68 9.17 -1.61 -3.70
CA GLU A 68 9.74 -2.86 -4.20
C GLU A 68 8.66 -3.91 -4.50
N LEU A 69 7.64 -4.07 -3.64
CA LEU A 69 6.60 -5.09 -3.78
C LEU A 69 5.64 -4.80 -4.93
N LEU A 70 5.26 -3.53 -5.07
CA LEU A 70 4.30 -3.06 -6.05
C LEU A 70 4.98 -2.56 -7.34
N ASP A 71 6.30 -2.72 -7.45
CA ASP A 71 7.12 -2.22 -8.56
C ASP A 71 6.77 -0.77 -8.95
N CYS A 72 6.65 0.08 -7.94
CA CYS A 72 6.10 1.43 -8.08
C CYS A 72 6.89 2.47 -7.29
N SER A 73 6.57 3.76 -7.47
CA SER A 73 7.15 4.83 -6.65
C SER A 73 6.09 5.59 -5.87
N ILE A 74 6.30 5.69 -4.56
CA ILE A 74 5.39 6.33 -3.61
C ILE A 74 5.95 7.70 -3.25
N SER A 75 5.15 8.74 -3.44
CA SER A 75 5.56 10.09 -3.11
C SER A 75 5.67 10.26 -1.59
N ALA A 76 6.86 10.59 -1.08
CA ALA A 76 7.03 10.91 0.35
C ALA A 76 6.11 12.06 0.79
N ASN A 77 5.81 12.98 -0.13
CA ASN A 77 4.88 14.08 0.10
C ASN A 77 3.49 13.58 0.56
N VAL A 78 3.00 12.45 0.05
CA VAL A 78 1.72 11.86 0.48
C VAL A 78 1.82 11.35 1.91
N LEU A 79 2.91 10.64 2.24
CA LEU A 79 3.15 10.13 3.59
C LEU A 79 3.25 11.24 4.64
N PHE A 80 3.74 12.44 4.26
CA PHE A 80 3.84 13.59 5.16
C PHE A 80 2.56 14.43 5.23
N ASN A 81 1.83 14.62 4.11
CA ASN A 81 0.57 15.39 4.12
C ASN A 81 -0.62 14.58 4.65
N SER A 82 -0.56 13.26 4.47
CA SER A 82 -1.68 12.35 4.70
C SER A 82 -1.14 11.08 5.36
N PRO A 83 -0.74 11.16 6.63
CA PRO A 83 0.03 10.12 7.30
C PRO A 83 -0.84 8.96 7.80
N THR A 84 -1.82 8.51 7.02
CA THR A 84 -2.81 7.45 7.36
C THR A 84 -2.81 6.37 6.28
N VAL A 85 -3.03 5.10 6.64
CA VAL A 85 -3.04 3.99 5.65
C VAL A 85 -4.18 4.18 4.65
N GLU A 86 -5.35 4.62 5.08
CA GLU A 86 -6.52 4.81 4.20
C GLU A 86 -6.24 5.76 3.01
N LEU A 87 -5.60 6.91 3.29
CA LEU A 87 -5.21 7.87 2.25
C LEU A 87 -4.08 7.34 1.37
N MET A 88 -3.14 6.59 1.94
CA MET A 88 -2.09 5.93 1.19
C MET A 88 -2.65 4.89 0.22
N LEU A 89 -3.60 4.07 0.66
CA LEU A 89 -4.30 3.10 -0.17
C LEU A 89 -5.06 3.79 -1.29
N THR A 90 -5.79 4.84 -0.96
CA THR A 90 -6.50 5.64 -1.96
C THR A 90 -5.53 6.16 -3.02
N TYR A 91 -4.42 6.78 -2.61
CA TYR A 91 -3.37 7.25 -3.53
C TYR A 91 -2.78 6.10 -4.38
N LEU A 92 -2.51 4.95 -3.79
CA LEU A 92 -2.02 3.79 -4.52
C LEU A 92 -3.01 3.34 -5.58
N MET A 93 -4.31 3.31 -5.27
CA MET A 93 -5.34 2.89 -6.22
C MET A 93 -5.58 3.94 -7.33
N THR A 94 -5.55 5.23 -7.01
CA THR A 94 -5.95 6.29 -7.95
C THR A 94 -4.80 6.89 -8.75
N GLU A 95 -3.57 6.88 -8.24
CA GLU A 95 -2.42 7.55 -8.88
C GLU A 95 -1.32 6.56 -9.30
N VAL A 96 -1.12 5.47 -8.55
CA VAL A 96 0.02 4.56 -8.74
C VAL A 96 -0.36 3.32 -9.54
N LEU A 97 -1.39 2.61 -9.10
CA LEU A 97 -1.89 1.35 -9.67
C LEU A 97 -3.10 1.61 -10.58
N THR A 98 -3.07 2.70 -11.33
CA THR A 98 -4.15 3.11 -12.24
C THR A 98 -4.44 2.08 -13.33
N ASP A 99 -3.46 1.28 -13.76
CA ASP A 99 -3.68 0.15 -14.68
C ASP A 99 -4.52 -0.98 -14.05
N LEU A 100 -4.41 -1.16 -12.73
CA LEU A 100 -5.10 -2.21 -11.99
C LEU A 100 -6.49 -1.80 -11.51
N PHE A 101 -6.64 -0.54 -11.07
CA PHE A 101 -7.87 -0.02 -10.49
C PHE A 101 -8.62 0.93 -11.42
N GLY A 102 -7.93 1.55 -12.36
CA GLY A 102 -8.55 2.36 -13.40
C GLY A 102 -9.33 1.48 -14.39
N GLU A 103 -10.50 1.97 -14.79
CA GLU A 103 -11.13 1.56 -16.03
C GLU A 103 -10.12 1.86 -17.14
N ALA A 104 -9.55 0.81 -17.76
CA ALA A 104 -8.61 0.86 -18.86
C ALA A 104 -8.72 2.18 -19.64
N SER A 105 -7.93 3.17 -19.26
CA SER A 105 -7.78 4.38 -20.05
C SER A 105 -6.79 4.04 -21.14
N ASP A 106 -7.32 3.26 -22.09
CA ASP A 106 -6.98 3.40 -23.49
C ASP A 106 -7.00 4.90 -23.84
N ALA A 107 -6.02 5.31 -24.65
CA ALA A 107 -5.82 6.63 -25.24
C ALA A 107 -5.09 7.72 -24.41
N ARG A 108 -3.76 7.73 -24.60
CA ARG A 108 -2.99 8.91 -25.06
C ARG A 108 -1.59 8.43 -25.47
N GLN A 109 -1.42 8.08 -26.75
CA GLN A 109 -0.95 8.90 -27.89
C GLN A 109 0.57 9.03 -27.94
#